data_AF-A0A1M7AJ53-F1
#
_entry.id   AF-A0A1M7AJ53-F1
#
_cell.length_a   1.000
_cell.length_b   1.000
_cell.length_c   1.000
_cell.angle_alpha   90.00
_cell.angle_beta   90.00
_cell.angle_gamma   90.00
#
_symmetry.space_group_name_H-M   'P 1'
#
loop_
_entity.id
_entity.type
_entity.pdbx_description
1 polymer ?
#
loop_
_entity_poly.entity_id
_entity_poly.type
_entity_poly.pdbx_seq_one_letter_code
_entity_poly.pdbx_strand_id
1 'polypeptide(L)'
;MTQAIASADTSRNLLIVAGAGLLSGILTPLLPTLLDMIAGVPADILLALVAVPFAVVVFFVVRRFSANPLWAALAAAAMTMAAFVCAVNAAVFIDGQVNGADKMMRNILSGLAGGFTGSALMALGIALLPPGPRDVVTWLQMLVTGTIAGALLALDNALGLDQTSFLYPVWQAAVAVRLAMALRRRRLS
;
A
#
# COMPACT_ATOMS: atom_id res chain seq x y z
N MET A 1 12.51 -35.58 2.09
CA MET A 1 11.82 -35.04 0.89
C MET A 1 10.65 -34.10 1.23
N THR A 2 9.85 -34.40 2.24
CA THR A 2 8.66 -33.60 2.66
C THR A 2 8.96 -32.15 3.04
N GLN A 3 10.08 -31.86 3.71
CA GLN A 3 10.48 -30.48 4.04
C GLN A 3 10.88 -29.64 2.81
N ALA A 4 11.49 -30.25 1.78
CA ALA A 4 11.91 -29.54 0.58
C ALA A 4 10.73 -29.15 -0.33
N ILE A 5 9.69 -29.98 -0.35
CA ILE A 5 8.44 -29.68 -1.08
C ILE A 5 7.68 -28.55 -0.35
N ALA A 6 7.63 -28.59 0.99
CA ALA A 6 7.02 -27.53 1.79
C ALA A 6 7.75 -26.18 1.68
N SER A 7 9.09 -26.19 1.56
CA SER A 7 9.88 -24.96 1.37
C SER A 7 9.75 -24.42 -0.06
N ALA A 8 9.65 -25.28 -1.08
CA ALA A 8 9.41 -24.88 -2.46
C ALA A 8 8.01 -24.27 -2.65
N ASP A 9 6.96 -24.87 -2.08
CA ASP A 9 5.59 -24.32 -2.10
C ASP A 9 5.51 -22.97 -1.36
N THR A 10 6.29 -22.83 -0.28
CA THR A 10 6.42 -21.58 0.46
C THR A 10 7.03 -20.47 -0.40
N SER A 11 8.16 -20.76 -1.03
CA SER A 11 8.88 -19.81 -1.89
C SER A 11 7.99 -19.39 -3.06
N ARG A 12 7.33 -20.35 -3.71
CA ARG A 12 6.39 -20.11 -4.82
C ARG A 12 5.24 -19.19 -4.41
N ASN A 13 4.65 -19.40 -3.24
CA ASN A 13 3.56 -18.56 -2.74
C ASN A 13 4.01 -17.11 -2.47
N LEU A 14 5.21 -16.90 -1.93
CA LEU A 14 5.76 -15.55 -1.73
C LEU A 14 6.12 -14.87 -3.05
N LEU A 15 6.64 -15.62 -4.03
CA LEU A 15 6.91 -15.11 -5.37
C LEU A 15 5.63 -14.67 -6.09
N ILE A 16 4.54 -15.43 -5.95
CA ILE A 16 3.22 -15.03 -6.49
C ILE A 16 2.73 -13.74 -5.82
N VAL A 17 2.89 -13.60 -4.50
CA VAL A 17 2.52 -12.37 -3.79
C VAL A 17 3.37 -11.19 -4.22
N ALA A 18 4.68 -11.38 -4.40
CA ALA A 18 5.58 -10.36 -4.91
C ALA A 18 5.19 -9.94 -6.34
N GLY A 19 4.92 -10.89 -7.22
CA GLY A 19 4.47 -10.65 -8.58
C GLY A 19 3.11 -9.93 -8.64
N ALA A 20 2.16 -10.31 -7.79
CA ALA A 20 0.86 -9.65 -7.69
C ALA A 20 1.00 -8.21 -7.18
N GLY A 21 1.84 -7.98 -6.17
CA GLY A 21 2.15 -6.64 -5.68
C GLY A 21 2.82 -5.77 -6.76
N LEU A 22 3.79 -6.33 -7.49
CA LEU A 22 4.44 -5.65 -8.61
C LEU A 22 3.42 -5.26 -9.69
N LEU A 23 2.59 -6.20 -10.11
CA LEU A 23 1.55 -5.97 -11.12
C LEU A 23 0.55 -4.91 -10.66
N SER A 24 0.13 -4.94 -9.38
CA SER A 24 -0.73 -3.90 -8.83
C SER A 24 -0.07 -2.52 -8.83
N GLY A 25 1.22 -2.42 -8.50
CA GLY A 25 1.94 -1.16 -8.51
C GLY A 25 2.27 -0.62 -9.91
N ILE A 26 2.25 -1.46 -10.95
CA ILE A 26 2.26 -1.01 -12.35
C ILE A 26 0.89 -0.48 -12.74
N LEU A 27 -0.18 -1.14 -12.31
CA LEU A 27 -1.55 -0.72 -12.63
C LEU A 27 -1.94 0.59 -11.94
N THR A 28 -1.60 0.78 -10.66
CA THR A 28 -2.00 1.96 -9.87
C THR A 28 -1.71 3.31 -10.57
N PRO A 29 -0.50 3.61 -11.09
CA PRO A 29 -0.24 4.87 -11.78
C PRO A 29 -0.89 4.99 -13.17
N LEU A 30 -1.30 3.88 -13.79
CA LEU A 30 -1.96 3.86 -15.10
C LEU A 30 -3.48 4.02 -15.00
N LEU A 31 -4.07 3.69 -13.84
CA LEU A 31 -5.51 3.79 -13.62
C LEU A 31 -6.06 5.21 -13.75
N PRO A 32 -5.43 6.28 -13.22
CA PRO A 32 -5.92 7.65 -13.39
C PRO A 32 -6.19 8.01 -14.86
N THR A 33 -5.26 7.69 -15.76
CA THR A 33 -5.40 7.96 -17.21
C THR A 33 -6.61 7.26 -17.82
N LEU A 34 -6.93 6.05 -17.35
CA LEU A 34 -8.10 5.29 -17.81
C LEU A 34 -9.40 5.82 -17.18
N LEU A 35 -9.34 6.23 -15.92
CA LEU A 35 -10.47 6.69 -15.14
C LEU A 35 -10.89 8.12 -15.52
N ASP A 36 -9.96 8.96 -15.96
CA ASP A 36 -10.24 10.31 -16.49
C ASP A 36 -11.09 10.28 -17.77
N MET A 37 -11.19 9.12 -18.43
CA MET A 37 -12.10 8.92 -19.58
C MET A 37 -13.57 8.76 -19.15
N ILE A 38 -13.84 8.58 -17.86
CA ILE A 38 -15.19 8.37 -17.31
C ILE A 38 -15.76 9.70 -16.81
N ALA A 39 -16.65 10.31 -17.59
CA ALA A 39 -17.29 11.56 -17.22
C ALA A 39 -18.33 11.38 -16.08
N GLY A 40 -18.40 12.37 -15.19
CA GLY A 40 -19.48 12.51 -14.20
C GLY A 40 -19.26 11.79 -12.85
N VAL A 41 -18.09 11.18 -12.62
CA VAL A 41 -17.77 10.52 -11.35
C VAL A 41 -17.03 11.49 -10.41
N PRO A 42 -17.40 11.60 -9.12
CA PRO A 42 -16.66 12.38 -8.14
C PRO A 42 -15.18 11.99 -8.03
N ALA A 43 -14.30 12.97 -7.87
CA ALA A 43 -12.85 12.76 -7.82
C ALA A 43 -12.41 11.76 -6.73
N ASP A 44 -13.02 11.81 -5.54
CA ASP A 44 -12.70 10.87 -4.46
C ASP A 44 -13.06 9.41 -4.80
N ILE A 45 -14.12 9.20 -5.59
CA ILE A 45 -14.53 7.87 -6.05
C ILE A 45 -13.55 7.35 -7.10
N LEU A 46 -13.13 8.20 -8.04
CA LEU A 46 -12.08 7.86 -9.01
C LEU A 46 -10.77 7.52 -8.28
N LEU A 47 -10.41 8.28 -7.27
CA LEU A 47 -9.20 8.06 -6.49
C LEU A 47 -9.27 6.78 -5.64
N ALA A 48 -10.45 6.43 -5.12
CA ALA A 48 -10.66 5.13 -4.49
C ALA A 48 -10.53 3.97 -5.49
N LEU A 49 -11.01 4.14 -6.72
CA LEU A 49 -10.88 3.13 -7.79
C LEU A 49 -9.42 2.86 -8.15
N VAL A 50 -8.55 3.89 -8.10
CA VAL A 50 -7.09 3.74 -8.28
C VAL A 50 -6.48 2.75 -7.28
N ALA A 51 -7.00 2.68 -6.05
CA ALA A 51 -6.52 1.79 -5.00
C ALA A 51 -6.98 0.32 -5.15
N VAL A 52 -7.98 0.05 -5.99
CA VAL A 52 -8.62 -1.28 -6.12
C VAL A 52 -7.63 -2.39 -6.46
N PRO A 53 -6.70 -2.26 -7.43
CA PRO A 53 -5.76 -3.32 -7.76
C PRO A 53 -4.97 -3.81 -6.54
N PHE A 54 -4.49 -2.89 -5.71
CA PHE A 54 -3.74 -3.26 -4.50
C PHE A 54 -4.65 -3.77 -3.38
N ALA A 55 -5.85 -3.20 -3.21
CA ALA A 55 -6.82 -3.70 -2.25
C ALA A 55 -7.22 -5.16 -2.52
N VAL A 56 -7.33 -5.56 -3.80
CA VAL A 56 -7.56 -6.94 -4.20
C VAL A 56 -6.38 -7.85 -3.81
N VAL A 57 -5.14 -7.40 -4.01
CA VAL A 57 -3.95 -8.14 -3.55
C VAL A 57 -3.98 -8.33 -2.03
N VAL A 58 -4.25 -7.27 -1.27
CA VAL A 58 -4.36 -7.32 0.19
C VAL A 58 -5.46 -8.29 0.62
N PHE A 59 -6.64 -8.25 -0.02
CA PHE A 59 -7.72 -9.20 0.25
C PHE A 59 -7.26 -10.65 0.11
N PHE A 60 -6.64 -11.00 -1.02
CA PHE A 60 -6.18 -12.36 -1.27
C PHE A 60 -5.03 -12.77 -0.33
N VAL A 61 -4.12 -11.87 0.00
CA VAL A 61 -3.04 -12.13 0.97
C VAL A 61 -3.64 -12.43 2.35
N VAL A 62 -4.55 -11.60 2.84
CA VAL A 62 -5.20 -11.82 4.15
C VAL A 62 -6.00 -13.11 4.15
N ARG A 63 -6.71 -13.40 3.06
CA ARG A 63 -7.55 -14.60 2.92
C ARG A 63 -6.74 -15.88 2.85
N ARG A 64 -5.59 -15.87 2.18
CA ARG A 64 -4.80 -17.08 1.90
C ARG A 64 -3.80 -17.41 2.99
N PHE A 65 -3.23 -16.40 3.64
CA PHE A 65 -2.13 -16.58 4.61
C PHE A 65 -2.59 -16.52 6.07
N SER A 66 -3.87 -16.32 6.35
CA SER A 66 -4.40 -16.28 7.71
C SER A 66 -5.71 -17.08 7.84
N ALA A 67 -5.94 -17.71 8.99
CA ALA A 67 -7.18 -18.43 9.30
C ALA A 67 -8.31 -17.47 9.73
N ASN A 68 -8.40 -16.32 9.06
CA ASN A 68 -9.30 -15.25 9.44
C ASN A 68 -10.70 -15.42 8.83
N PRO A 69 -11.74 -14.89 9.50
CA PRO A 69 -13.07 -14.79 8.93
C PRO A 69 -13.06 -13.85 7.71
N LEU A 70 -13.95 -14.11 6.75
CA LEU A 70 -14.05 -13.38 5.48
C LEU A 70 -14.17 -11.85 5.67
N TRP A 71 -14.88 -11.42 6.71
CA TRP A 71 -15.06 -10.00 7.00
C TRP A 71 -13.75 -9.29 7.31
N ALA A 72 -12.74 -9.96 7.88
CA ALA A 72 -11.46 -9.34 8.20
C ALA A 72 -10.63 -9.07 6.93
N ALA A 73 -10.75 -9.92 5.91
CA ALA A 73 -10.12 -9.70 4.61
C ALA A 73 -10.81 -8.54 3.86
N LEU A 74 -12.15 -8.48 3.92
CA LEU A 74 -12.91 -7.35 3.35
C LEU A 74 -12.57 -6.03 4.06
N ALA A 75 -12.50 -6.04 5.38
CA ALA A 75 -12.13 -4.87 6.17
C ALA A 75 -10.70 -4.41 5.86
N ALA A 76 -9.74 -5.32 5.71
CA ALA A 76 -8.37 -4.96 5.30
C ALA A 76 -8.32 -4.31 3.91
N ALA A 77 -9.09 -4.82 2.95
CA ALA A 77 -9.19 -4.26 1.61
C ALA A 77 -9.84 -2.87 1.64
N ALA A 78 -10.95 -2.70 2.35
CA ALA A 78 -11.63 -1.42 2.52
C ALA A 78 -10.72 -0.39 3.20
N MET A 79 -9.98 -0.79 4.24
CA MET A 79 -9.00 0.08 4.91
C MET A 79 -7.85 0.48 3.98
N THR A 80 -7.43 -0.41 3.08
CA THR A 80 -6.39 -0.10 2.08
C THR A 80 -6.87 0.99 1.12
N MET A 81 -8.12 0.92 0.67
CA MET A 81 -8.72 1.96 -0.18
C MET A 81 -8.85 3.29 0.57
N ALA A 82 -9.39 3.26 1.80
CA ALA A 82 -9.53 4.46 2.62
C ALA A 82 -8.19 5.12 2.94
N ALA A 83 -7.18 4.32 3.31
CA ALA A 83 -5.83 4.80 3.59
C ALA A 83 -5.18 5.45 2.36
N PHE A 84 -5.41 4.88 1.17
CA PHE A 84 -4.94 5.47 -0.09
C PHE A 84 -5.60 6.83 -0.34
N VAL A 85 -6.93 6.92 -0.21
CA VAL A 85 -7.66 8.19 -0.40
C VAL A 85 -7.17 9.28 0.55
N CYS A 86 -7.06 8.94 1.83
CA CYS A 86 -6.56 9.88 2.83
C CYS A 86 -5.08 10.25 2.58
N ALA A 87 -4.24 9.33 2.14
CA ALA A 87 -2.84 9.60 1.81
C ALA A 87 -2.72 10.62 0.68
N VAL A 88 -3.47 10.45 -0.42
CA VAL A 88 -3.41 11.40 -1.54
C VAL A 88 -4.00 12.75 -1.14
N ASN A 89 -5.13 12.77 -0.43
CA ASN A 89 -5.72 14.04 0.04
C ASN A 89 -4.81 14.80 1.00
N ALA A 90 -4.10 14.10 1.89
CA ALA A 90 -3.09 14.72 2.76
C ALA A 90 -1.90 15.27 1.97
N ALA A 91 -1.44 14.52 0.96
CA ALA A 91 -0.37 14.94 0.07
C ALA A 91 -0.74 16.21 -0.73
N VAL A 92 -1.95 16.25 -1.30
CA VAL A 92 -2.49 17.42 -2.04
C VAL A 92 -2.68 18.61 -1.11
N PHE A 93 -3.22 18.40 0.09
CA PHE A 93 -3.40 19.47 1.07
C PHE A 93 -2.07 20.14 1.41
N ILE A 94 -1.03 19.34 1.71
CA ILE A 94 0.28 19.88 2.08
C ILE A 94 0.95 20.56 0.88
N ASP A 95 0.89 19.98 -0.32
CA ASP A 95 1.39 20.65 -1.53
C ASP A 95 0.76 22.03 -1.72
N GLY A 96 -0.56 22.15 -1.48
CA GLY A 96 -1.27 23.42 -1.51
C GLY A 96 -0.83 24.44 -0.46
N GLN A 97 -0.39 23.99 0.73
CA GLN A 97 0.14 24.87 1.78
C GLN A 97 1.54 25.39 1.45
N VAL A 98 2.33 24.64 0.67
CA VAL A 98 3.73 24.99 0.33
C VAL A 98 3.90 25.46 -1.11
N ASN A 99 2.86 26.01 -1.72
CA ASN A 99 2.85 26.49 -3.11
C ASN A 99 3.98 27.48 -3.48
N GLY A 100 4.55 28.20 -2.50
CA GLY A 100 5.68 29.13 -2.70
C GLY A 100 7.07 28.50 -2.56
N ALA A 101 7.17 27.22 -2.16
CA ALA A 101 8.44 26.51 -2.07
C ALA A 101 8.86 25.92 -3.43
N ASP A 102 10.14 25.56 -3.55
CA ASP A 102 10.64 24.90 -4.75
C ASP A 102 10.00 23.51 -4.94
N LYS A 103 9.97 23.03 -6.18
CA LYS A 103 9.33 21.76 -6.58
C LYS A 103 9.85 20.56 -5.77
N MET A 104 11.12 20.54 -5.41
CA MET A 104 11.71 19.41 -4.68
C MET A 104 11.21 19.40 -3.23
N MET A 105 11.24 20.54 -2.55
CA MET A 105 10.70 20.68 -1.20
C MET A 105 9.20 20.33 -1.14
N ARG A 106 8.42 20.85 -2.09
CA ARG A 106 6.98 20.56 -2.19
C ARG A 106 6.68 19.07 -2.28
N ASN A 107 7.38 18.38 -3.17
CA ASN A 107 7.21 16.94 -3.35
C ASN A 107 7.64 16.16 -2.10
N ILE A 108 8.78 16.48 -1.49
CA ILE A 108 9.22 15.79 -0.27
C ILE A 108 8.18 15.94 0.85
N LEU A 109 7.68 17.15 1.09
CA LEU A 109 6.70 17.41 2.14
C LEU A 109 5.34 16.75 1.86
N SER A 110 4.89 16.80 0.60
CA SER A 110 3.67 16.12 0.15
C SER A 110 3.79 14.60 0.32
N GLY A 111 4.94 14.03 -0.06
CA GLY A 111 5.24 12.61 0.10
C GLY A 111 5.32 12.16 1.55
N LEU A 112 5.95 12.95 2.42
CA LEU A 112 5.97 12.69 3.86
C LEU A 112 4.56 12.68 4.44
N ALA A 113 3.73 13.65 4.07
CA ALA A 113 2.36 13.77 4.55
C ALA A 113 1.48 12.60 4.09
N GLY A 114 1.55 12.25 2.81
CA GLY A 114 0.83 11.11 2.27
C GLY A 114 1.31 9.79 2.86
N GLY A 115 2.63 9.60 2.95
CA GLY A 115 3.26 8.40 3.52
C GLY A 115 2.92 8.20 5.00
N PHE A 116 2.98 9.27 5.80
CA PHE A 116 2.57 9.25 7.20
C PHE A 116 1.09 8.90 7.34
N THR A 117 0.22 9.62 6.63
CA THR A 117 -1.25 9.44 6.73
C THR A 117 -1.66 8.04 6.31
N GLY A 118 -1.18 7.56 5.16
CA GLY A 118 -1.50 6.23 4.65
C GLY A 118 -1.00 5.11 5.57
N SER A 119 0.24 5.23 6.07
CA SER A 119 0.80 4.22 6.98
C SER A 119 0.15 4.23 8.36
N ALA A 120 -0.24 5.40 8.88
CA ALA A 120 -0.99 5.53 10.13
C ALA A 120 -2.35 4.84 10.03
N LEU A 121 -3.11 5.12 8.97
CA LEU A 121 -4.43 4.52 8.75
C LEU A 121 -4.35 3.01 8.52
N MET A 122 -3.34 2.54 7.79
CA MET A 122 -3.11 1.12 7.62
C MET A 122 -2.73 0.43 8.93
N ALA A 123 -1.84 1.03 9.73
CA ALA A 123 -1.45 0.48 11.02
C ALA A 123 -2.64 0.42 11.99
N LEU A 124 -3.43 1.51 12.07
CA LEU A 124 -4.68 1.57 12.84
C LEU A 124 -5.68 0.51 12.36
N GLY A 125 -5.95 0.47 11.06
CA GLY A 125 -6.92 -0.45 10.46
C GLY A 125 -6.56 -1.91 10.70
N ILE A 126 -5.29 -2.28 10.46
CA ILE A 126 -4.83 -3.66 10.66
C ILE A 126 -4.86 -4.04 12.14
N ALA A 127 -4.53 -3.14 13.05
CA ALA A 127 -4.53 -3.45 14.48
C ALA A 127 -5.92 -3.66 15.09
N LEU A 128 -6.95 -3.07 14.49
CA LEU A 128 -8.35 -3.32 14.84
C LEU A 128 -8.83 -4.68 14.34
N LEU A 129 -8.15 -5.29 13.36
CA LEU A 129 -8.48 -6.64 12.92
C LEU A 129 -8.04 -7.68 13.98
N PRO A 130 -8.75 -8.81 14.11
CA PRO A 130 -8.36 -9.92 14.98
C PRO A 130 -6.88 -10.37 14.85
N PRO A 131 -6.28 -10.44 13.64
CA PRO A 131 -4.85 -10.76 13.45
C PRO A 131 -3.89 -9.58 13.64
N GLY A 132 -4.37 -8.39 14.01
CA GLY A 132 -3.59 -7.16 14.03
C GLY A 132 -2.44 -7.15 15.04
N PRO A 133 -1.28 -6.54 14.72
CA PRO A 133 -0.22 -6.32 15.70
C PRO A 133 -0.70 -5.34 16.78
N ARG A 134 -0.64 -5.78 18.05
CA ARG A 134 -0.97 -4.95 19.23
C ARG A 134 0.25 -4.23 19.81
N ASP A 135 1.43 -4.54 19.29
CA ASP A 135 2.71 -4.03 19.77
C ASP A 135 3.05 -2.67 19.15
N VAL A 136 3.34 -1.69 20.00
CA VAL A 136 3.62 -0.29 19.60
C VAL A 136 4.90 -0.18 18.75
N VAL A 137 5.90 -1.02 19.00
CA VAL A 137 7.15 -0.97 18.22
C VAL A 137 6.90 -1.34 16.76
N THR A 138 6.08 -2.36 16.53
CA THR A 138 5.65 -2.77 15.19
C THR A 138 4.93 -1.64 14.44
N TRP A 139 4.11 -0.85 15.15
CA TRP A 139 3.42 0.30 14.57
C TRP A 139 4.36 1.43 14.20
N LEU A 140 5.29 1.78 15.09
CA LEU A 140 6.28 2.81 14.82
C LEU A 140 7.14 2.44 13.62
N GLN A 141 7.52 1.18 13.47
CA GLN A 141 8.25 0.71 12.29
C GLN A 141 7.42 0.85 11.00
N MET A 142 6.13 0.53 11.03
CA MET A 142 5.24 0.72 9.87
C MET A 142 5.10 2.19 9.49
N LEU A 143 4.91 3.06 10.48
CA LEU A 143 4.82 4.51 10.31
C LEU A 143 6.09 5.10 9.72
N VAL A 144 7.26 4.80 10.30
CA VAL A 144 8.55 5.31 9.83
C VAL A 144 8.81 4.82 8.39
N THR A 145 8.59 3.53 8.13
CA THR A 145 8.81 2.96 6.79
C THR A 145 7.89 3.62 5.76
N GLY A 146 6.59 3.77 6.07
CA GLY A 146 5.62 4.37 5.16
C GLY A 146 5.84 5.87 4.94
N THR A 147 6.24 6.60 5.98
CA THR A 147 6.57 8.03 5.89
C THR A 147 7.78 8.27 4.99
N ILE A 148 8.87 7.51 5.20
CA ILE A 148 10.08 7.59 4.36
C ILE A 148 9.76 7.17 2.92
N ALA A 149 9.03 6.08 2.74
CA ALA A 149 8.65 5.60 1.41
C ALA A 149 7.78 6.62 0.66
N GLY A 150 6.83 7.27 1.34
CA GLY A 150 6.04 8.33 0.73
C GLY A 150 6.89 9.51 0.25
N ALA A 151 7.88 9.93 1.05
CA ALA A 151 8.83 10.98 0.66
C ALA A 151 9.65 10.57 -0.56
N LEU A 152 10.14 9.33 -0.60
CA LEU A 152 10.91 8.79 -1.72
C LEU A 152 10.07 8.68 -3.00
N LEU A 153 8.82 8.23 -2.91
CA LEU A 153 7.89 8.17 -4.03
C LEU A 153 7.60 9.55 -4.61
N ALA A 154 7.40 10.55 -3.76
CA ALA A 154 7.18 11.90 -4.23
C ALA A 154 8.45 12.54 -4.82
N LEU A 155 9.63 12.20 -4.29
CA LEU A 155 10.90 12.62 -4.88
C LEU A 155 11.11 11.99 -6.27
N ASP A 156 10.76 10.72 -6.46
CA ASP A 156 10.81 10.03 -7.75
C ASP A 156 9.93 10.72 -8.79
N ASN A 157 8.71 11.10 -8.38
CA ASN A 157 7.80 11.90 -9.19
C ASN A 157 8.37 13.30 -9.51
N ALA A 158 9.02 13.96 -8.54
CA ALA A 158 9.65 15.26 -8.74
C ALA A 158 10.72 15.26 -9.83
N LEU A 159 11.47 14.16 -9.92
CA LEU A 159 12.55 13.92 -10.87
C LEU A 159 12.07 13.52 -12.28
N GLY A 160 10.75 13.41 -12.51
CA GLY A 160 10.19 13.02 -13.80
C GLY A 160 10.39 11.55 -14.14
N LEU A 161 10.57 10.72 -13.11
CA LEU A 161 10.61 9.26 -13.23
C LEU A 161 9.22 8.64 -13.00
N ASP A 162 8.16 9.44 -12.93
CA ASP A 162 6.77 9.04 -12.67
C ASP A 162 6.22 8.03 -13.69
N GLN A 163 6.62 8.14 -14.97
CA GLN A 163 6.26 7.18 -16.02
C GLN A 163 7.10 5.89 -15.99
N THR A 164 8.24 5.90 -15.30
CA THR A 164 9.17 4.76 -15.11
C THR A 164 9.32 4.40 -13.64
N SER A 165 8.36 4.79 -12.79
CA SER A 165 8.52 4.87 -11.35
C SER A 165 8.69 3.48 -10.76
N PHE A 166 9.95 3.06 -10.63
CA PHE A 166 10.34 1.74 -10.16
C PHE A 166 9.88 1.53 -8.71
N LEU A 167 9.73 2.62 -7.97
CA LEU A 167 9.39 2.60 -6.55
C LEU A 167 7.95 2.16 -6.30
N TYR A 168 6.97 2.51 -7.14
CA TYR A 168 5.57 2.09 -6.92
C TYR A 168 5.38 0.57 -7.02
N PRO A 169 5.83 -0.11 -8.10
CA PRO A 169 5.79 -1.57 -8.23
C PRO A 169 6.60 -2.29 -7.14
N VAL A 170 7.82 -1.81 -6.85
CA VAL A 170 8.68 -2.41 -5.83
C VAL A 170 8.07 -2.26 -4.44
N TRP A 171 7.46 -1.11 -4.15
CA TRP A 171 6.82 -0.83 -2.87
C TRP A 171 5.60 -1.72 -2.64
N GLN A 172 4.67 -1.79 -3.60
CA GLN A 172 3.48 -2.64 -3.47
C GLN A 172 3.85 -4.13 -3.33
N ALA A 173 4.87 -4.59 -4.07
CA ALA A 173 5.45 -5.92 -3.90
C ALA A 173 6.02 -6.15 -2.49
N ALA A 174 6.82 -5.20 -1.99
CA ALA A 174 7.42 -5.29 -0.66
C ALA A 174 6.37 -5.32 0.45
N VAL A 175 5.34 -4.47 0.39
CA VAL A 175 4.24 -4.44 1.36
C VAL A 175 3.45 -5.75 1.34
N ALA A 176 3.10 -6.25 0.15
CA ALA A 176 2.36 -7.51 0.01
C ALA A 176 3.13 -8.70 0.60
N VAL A 177 4.44 -8.79 0.32
CA VAL A 177 5.30 -9.85 0.87
C VAL A 177 5.44 -9.74 2.38
N ARG A 178 5.68 -8.54 2.93
CA ARG A 178 5.79 -8.34 4.38
C ARG A 178 4.49 -8.70 5.10
N LEU A 179 3.35 -8.34 4.54
CA LEU A 179 2.03 -8.71 5.08
C LEU A 179 1.83 -10.23 5.07
N ALA A 180 2.15 -10.91 3.96
CA ALA A 180 2.06 -12.36 3.86
C ALA A 180 2.95 -13.07 4.89
N MET A 181 4.18 -12.58 5.08
CA MET A 181 5.11 -13.12 6.08
C MET A 181 4.59 -12.92 7.51
N ALA A 182 4.07 -11.74 7.84
CA ALA A 182 3.55 -11.43 9.17
C ALA A 182 2.34 -12.31 9.53
N LEU A 183 1.39 -12.45 8.61
CA LEU A 183 0.19 -13.28 8.82
C LEU A 183 0.53 -14.76 8.95
N ARG A 184 1.54 -15.24 8.21
CA ARG A 184 1.97 -16.64 8.30
C ARG A 184 2.61 -16.98 9.64
N ARG A 185 3.43 -16.09 10.22
CA ARG A 185 4.03 -16.34 11.56
C ARG A 185 2.95 -16.63 12.60
N ARG A 186 1.82 -15.93 12.54
CA ARG A 186 0.67 -16.16 13.43
C ARG A 186 -0.14 -17.42 13.15
N ARG A 187 -0.04 -18.00 11.95
CA ARG A 187 -0.70 -19.27 11.63
C ARG A 187 0.05 -20.49 12.19
N LEU A 188 1.37 -20.35 12.38
CA LEU A 188 2.24 -21.44 12.84
C LEU A 188 2.47 -21.42 14.36
N SER A 189 2.13 -20.31 15.04
CA SER A 189 2.07 -20.18 16.50
C SER A 189 0.73 -20.66 17.04
#